data_AF-M1B8W0-F1
#
_entry.id   AF-M1B8W0-F1
#
_cell.length_a   1.000
_cell.length_b   1.000
_cell.length_c   1.000
_cell.angle_alpha   90.00
_cell.angle_beta   90.00
_cell.angle_gamma   90.00
#
_symmetry.space_group_name_H-M   'P 1'
#
loop_
_entity.id
_entity.type
_entity.pdbx_description
1 polymer ?
#
loop_
_entity_poly.entity_id
_entity_poly.type
_entity_poly.pdbx_seq_one_letter_code
_entity_poly.pdbx_strand_id
1 'polypeptide(L)'
;MANNNEEFCKDYFELKAQEASYFDFIRIFYSSNLDKRNFFDVSIGVTSTIRGFRRRWLIFISIVLQRLLLWFKNPMENLGSFIELLQNYPSFNGGFIQLFFNILQGKVVRPEKSSEKFKSMIGNLDLRVELDKKIKIGDIRYNRHVSIMAAKLSYENEALNKTVIQQHWQMHFLGLHNFWNAYEEQYSTQAIMFQDKIEDPNLIVVAFRGTSPFNANAWITDIDLSWYELEGLGKIHAGFMKALGLQKPIGWPKHINQEAQEQNNSSSKEFAYYKIREELKKILSKNDKAKFIVTGHSLGGALAILFASILILHEEEWLLDKLEGVYTFGQPRVGDEQFGKFMMEKLKKFDVKYYRYVYCNDMVPRLPYDDKTLFFKHFGSCLFYNSLYYGKVNFLICLYNTMNLRVLDDKYIVVPLYQRFLQGLVMLIW
;
A
#
# COMPACT_ATOMS: atom_id res chain seq x y z
N MET A 1 -6.68 29.92 -13.87
CA MET A 1 -7.61 29.22 -12.96
C MET A 1 -6.88 29.13 -11.64
N ALA A 2 -7.39 29.73 -10.56
CA ALA A 2 -6.76 29.64 -9.25
C ALA A 2 -6.70 28.16 -8.82
N ASN A 3 -5.58 27.72 -8.25
CA ASN A 3 -5.37 26.32 -7.89
C ASN A 3 -6.17 25.98 -6.63
N ASN A 4 -7.17 25.10 -6.77
CA ASN A 4 -8.04 24.62 -5.68
C ASN A 4 -7.28 23.92 -4.52
N ASN A 5 -5.98 23.62 -4.67
CA ASN A 5 -5.19 22.94 -3.64
C ASN A 5 -4.72 23.89 -2.51
N GLU A 6 -4.69 25.21 -2.74
CA GLU A 6 -4.28 26.20 -1.72
C GLU A 6 -5.25 26.29 -0.53
N GLU A 7 -6.45 25.72 -0.67
CA GLU A 7 -7.50 25.80 0.36
C GLU A 7 -7.29 24.82 1.53
N PHE A 8 -6.54 23.72 1.34
CA PHE A 8 -6.37 22.68 2.38
C PHE A 8 -4.92 22.32 2.73
N CYS A 9 -3.94 22.76 1.95
CA CYS A 9 -2.52 22.49 2.22
C CYS A 9 -1.69 23.76 2.14
N LYS A 10 -0.66 23.85 2.99
CA LYS A 10 0.16 25.05 3.10
C LYS A 10 1.05 25.23 1.86
N ASP A 11 1.68 24.15 1.46
CA ASP A 11 2.57 24.05 0.32
C ASP A 11 2.37 22.70 -0.36
N TYR A 12 2.63 22.62 -1.66
CA TYR A 12 2.50 21.36 -2.40
C TYR A 12 3.44 21.29 -3.59
N PHE A 13 3.66 20.05 -4.01
CA PHE A 13 4.40 19.69 -5.20
C PHE A 13 3.65 18.55 -5.88
N GLU A 14 3.15 18.78 -7.08
CA GLU A 14 2.37 17.79 -7.82
C GLU A 14 2.86 17.66 -9.26
N LEU A 15 3.14 16.42 -9.67
CA LEU A 15 3.57 16.04 -11.00
C LEU A 15 2.39 15.43 -11.77
N LYS A 16 1.96 16.11 -12.82
CA LYS A 16 0.90 15.64 -13.73
C LYS A 16 1.54 14.99 -14.96
N ALA A 17 2.14 13.81 -14.79
CA ALA A 17 2.92 13.16 -15.86
C ALA A 17 2.12 12.90 -17.15
N GLN A 18 0.79 12.79 -17.06
CA GLN A 18 -0.12 12.64 -18.20
C GLN A 18 -0.14 13.88 -19.12
N GLU A 19 0.14 15.06 -18.57
CA GLU A 19 0.15 16.34 -19.28
C GLU A 19 1.54 16.69 -19.84
N ALA A 20 2.57 15.88 -19.53
CA ALA A 20 3.95 16.14 -19.96
C ALA A 20 4.11 15.81 -21.45
N SER A 21 4.49 16.79 -22.29
CA SER A 21 4.75 16.57 -23.72
C SER A 21 6.14 15.96 -23.97
N TYR A 22 6.38 15.45 -25.19
CA TYR A 22 7.71 14.97 -25.56
C TYR A 22 8.78 16.08 -25.50
N PHE A 23 8.42 17.32 -25.83
CA PHE A 23 9.33 18.46 -25.80
C PHE A 23 9.65 18.94 -24.39
N ASP A 24 8.77 18.66 -23.43
CA ASP A 24 9.02 18.99 -22.03
C ASP A 24 10.22 18.22 -21.46
N PHE A 25 10.38 16.96 -21.88
CA PHE A 25 11.51 16.09 -21.51
C PHE A 25 12.86 16.68 -21.87
N ILE A 26 13.02 17.13 -23.12
CA ILE A 26 14.25 17.76 -23.60
C ILE A 26 14.52 19.03 -22.80
N ARG A 27 13.48 19.83 -22.56
CA ARG A 27 13.60 21.14 -21.90
C ARG A 27 13.89 21.04 -20.40
N ILE A 28 13.61 19.94 -19.70
CA ILE A 28 13.95 19.78 -18.26
C ILE A 28 15.48 19.93 -18.05
N PHE A 29 16.28 19.52 -19.04
CA PHE A 29 17.74 19.64 -19.02
C PHE A 29 18.23 21.07 -19.21
N TYR A 30 17.61 21.83 -20.10
CA TYR A 30 18.09 23.14 -20.54
C TYR A 30 17.52 24.33 -19.75
N SER A 31 16.41 24.15 -19.02
CA SER A 31 15.79 25.24 -18.25
C SER A 31 15.55 24.84 -16.80
N SER A 32 15.88 25.75 -15.88
CA SER A 32 15.62 25.62 -14.44
C SER A 32 14.21 26.07 -14.04
N ASN A 33 13.45 26.68 -14.96
CA ASN A 33 12.10 27.18 -14.71
C ASN A 33 11.08 26.08 -15.05
N LEU A 34 10.82 25.20 -14.07
CA LEU A 34 9.88 24.09 -14.18
C LEU A 34 8.44 24.51 -13.81
N ASP A 35 8.29 25.57 -13.02
CA ASP A 35 7.05 26.21 -12.55
C ASP A 35 6.14 26.75 -13.66
N LYS A 36 6.68 27.00 -14.86
CA LYS A 36 5.92 27.54 -15.99
C LYS A 36 5.33 26.46 -16.91
N ARG A 37 5.26 25.20 -16.47
CA ARG A 37 4.92 24.07 -17.33
C ARG A 37 3.66 23.35 -16.86
N ASN A 38 2.84 22.92 -17.80
CA ASN A 38 1.51 22.36 -17.52
C ASN A 38 1.56 21.10 -16.62
N PHE A 39 2.58 20.26 -16.76
CA PHE A 39 2.71 19.02 -15.99
C PHE A 39 3.27 19.22 -14.56
N PHE A 40 3.54 20.45 -14.16
CA PHE A 40 4.28 20.77 -12.95
C PHE A 40 3.54 21.80 -12.13
N ASP A 41 2.95 21.36 -11.02
CA ASP A 41 2.05 22.16 -10.21
C ASP A 41 2.61 22.32 -8.80
N VAL A 42 3.02 23.54 -8.45
CA VAL A 42 3.84 23.81 -7.26
C VAL A 42 3.47 25.14 -6.63
N SER A 43 3.41 25.18 -5.29
CA SER A 43 3.21 26.44 -4.55
C SER A 43 4.36 27.42 -4.78
N ILE A 44 4.06 28.72 -4.86
CA ILE A 44 4.99 29.78 -5.27
C ILE A 44 6.29 29.79 -4.44
N GLY A 45 6.22 29.44 -3.15
CA GLY A 45 7.37 29.39 -2.24
C GLY A 45 8.34 28.21 -2.49
N VAL A 46 7.86 27.13 -3.10
CA VAL A 46 8.62 25.86 -3.25
C VAL A 46 9.46 25.82 -4.53
N THR A 47 9.14 26.64 -5.53
CA THR A 47 9.82 26.70 -6.84
C THR A 47 11.33 26.91 -6.75
N SER A 48 11.81 27.71 -5.79
CA SER A 48 13.24 27.97 -5.57
C SER A 48 14.02 26.72 -5.14
N THR A 49 13.34 25.77 -4.50
CA THR A 49 13.89 24.54 -3.93
C THR A 49 14.18 23.48 -5.00
N ILE A 50 13.71 23.65 -6.23
CA ILE A 50 13.75 22.62 -7.30
C ILE A 50 14.84 22.91 -8.36
N ARG A 51 15.62 23.99 -8.21
CA ARG A 51 16.61 24.43 -9.21
C ARG A 51 17.79 23.46 -9.45
N GLY A 52 18.13 22.63 -8.47
CA GLY A 52 19.29 21.73 -8.53
C GLY A 52 19.19 20.71 -9.67
N PHE A 53 20.26 20.55 -10.47
CA PHE A 53 20.30 19.63 -11.62
C PHE A 53 19.90 18.19 -11.26
N ARG A 54 20.40 17.66 -10.14
CA ARG A 54 20.05 16.31 -9.66
C ARG A 54 18.54 16.15 -9.39
N ARG A 55 17.88 17.18 -8.85
CA ARG A 55 16.43 17.14 -8.58
C ARG A 55 15.65 17.12 -9.88
N ARG A 56 16.04 17.96 -10.84
CA ARG A 56 15.49 17.97 -12.20
C ARG A 56 15.66 16.63 -12.90
N TRP A 57 16.81 15.97 -12.72
CA TRP A 57 17.08 14.62 -13.23
C TRP A 57 16.18 13.55 -12.61
N LEU A 58 15.96 13.57 -11.28
CA LEU A 58 15.07 12.61 -10.62
C LEU A 58 13.60 12.81 -11.01
N ILE A 59 13.16 14.06 -11.11
CA ILE A 59 11.82 14.41 -11.62
C ILE A 59 11.68 13.92 -13.07
N PHE A 60 12.70 14.15 -13.91
CA PHE A 60 12.72 13.65 -15.28
C PHE A 60 12.56 12.12 -15.34
N ILE A 61 13.36 11.38 -14.55
CA ILE A 61 13.26 9.91 -14.54
C ILE A 61 11.88 9.46 -14.06
N SER A 62 11.34 10.06 -13.00
CA SER A 62 9.99 9.72 -12.52
C SER A 62 8.94 9.94 -13.61
N ILE A 63 8.95 11.08 -14.30
CA ILE A 63 7.97 11.36 -15.39
C ILE A 63 8.16 10.39 -16.56
N VAL A 64 9.39 10.10 -16.98
CA VAL A 64 9.66 9.14 -18.07
C VAL A 64 9.13 7.76 -17.70
N LEU A 65 9.40 7.29 -16.48
CA LEU A 65 8.94 5.99 -16.00
C LEU A 65 7.41 5.95 -15.89
N GLN A 66 6.78 7.02 -15.40
CA GLN A 66 5.32 7.15 -15.36
C GLN A 66 4.71 7.09 -16.77
N ARG A 67 5.28 7.80 -17.75
CA ARG A 67 4.79 7.75 -19.14
C ARG A 67 4.99 6.38 -19.78
N LEU A 68 6.10 5.71 -19.51
CA LEU A 68 6.35 4.34 -19.98
C LEU A 68 5.29 3.38 -19.41
N LEU A 69 5.02 3.45 -18.11
CA LEU A 69 3.97 2.64 -17.46
C LEU A 69 2.58 2.93 -18.03
N LEU A 70 2.24 4.20 -18.30
CA LEU A 70 0.98 4.56 -18.95
C LEU A 70 0.86 3.96 -20.36
N TRP A 71 1.95 3.98 -21.13
CA TRP A 71 1.96 3.40 -22.49
C TRP A 71 1.78 1.88 -22.47
N PHE A 72 2.36 1.20 -21.47
CA PHE A 72 2.25 -0.25 -21.29
C PHE A 72 1.09 -0.70 -20.40
N LYS A 73 0.20 0.21 -19.95
CA LYS A 73 -0.90 -0.10 -19.02
C LYS A 73 -1.73 -1.31 -19.46
N ASN A 74 -2.37 -1.24 -20.63
CA ASN A 74 -3.24 -2.31 -21.12
C ASN A 74 -2.45 -3.59 -21.47
N PRO A 75 -1.28 -3.52 -22.15
CA PRO A 75 -0.44 -4.70 -22.35
C PRO A 75 -0.05 -5.43 -21.06
N MET A 76 0.36 -4.69 -20.03
CA MET A 76 0.74 -5.26 -18.74
C MET A 76 -0.45 -5.94 -18.06
N GLU A 77 -1.60 -5.26 -18.00
CA GLU A 77 -2.82 -5.81 -17.39
C GLU A 77 -3.28 -7.11 -18.08
N ASN A 78 -3.27 -7.12 -19.42
CA ASN A 78 -3.61 -8.31 -20.20
C ASN A 78 -2.62 -9.46 -19.96
N LEU A 79 -1.32 -9.17 -19.96
CA LEU A 79 -0.28 -10.16 -19.66
C LEU A 79 -0.45 -10.73 -18.25
N GLY A 80 -0.74 -9.87 -17.26
CA GLY A 80 -1.00 -10.29 -15.89
C GLY A 80 -2.21 -11.21 -15.78
N SER A 81 -3.33 -10.81 -16.37
CA SER A 81 -4.55 -11.65 -16.39
C SER A 81 -4.31 -12.99 -17.10
N PHE A 82 -3.48 -13.03 -18.14
CA PHE A 82 -3.11 -14.27 -18.82
C PHE A 82 -2.25 -15.17 -17.94
N ILE A 83 -1.19 -14.63 -17.32
CA ILE A 83 -0.30 -15.39 -16.43
C ILE A 83 -1.06 -15.93 -15.22
N GLU A 84 -1.89 -15.10 -14.57
CA GLU A 84 -2.72 -15.55 -13.44
C GLU A 84 -3.69 -16.66 -13.86
N LEU A 85 -4.33 -16.54 -15.03
CA LEU A 85 -5.20 -17.60 -15.53
C LEU A 85 -4.42 -18.91 -15.74
N LEU A 86 -3.25 -18.84 -16.40
CA LEU A 86 -2.37 -19.99 -16.63
C LEU A 86 -1.97 -20.70 -15.33
N GLN A 87 -1.57 -19.93 -14.31
CA GLN A 87 -1.16 -20.47 -13.00
C GLN A 87 -2.30 -21.22 -12.29
N ASN A 88 -3.55 -20.83 -12.54
CA ASN A 88 -4.71 -21.43 -11.88
C ASN A 88 -5.25 -22.69 -12.58
N TYR A 89 -4.96 -22.93 -13.86
CA TYR A 89 -5.46 -24.11 -14.59
C TYR A 89 -5.21 -25.45 -13.88
N PRO A 90 -4.00 -25.72 -13.35
CA PRO A 90 -3.75 -26.98 -12.62
C PRO A 90 -4.70 -27.17 -11.45
N SER A 91 -4.96 -26.13 -10.65
CA SER A 91 -5.82 -26.23 -9.45
C SER A 91 -7.28 -26.55 -9.78
N PHE A 92 -7.79 -26.05 -10.91
CA PHE A 92 -9.17 -26.30 -11.38
C PHE A 92 -9.34 -27.64 -12.08
N ASN A 93 -8.25 -28.26 -12.52
CA ASN A 93 -8.28 -29.48 -13.32
C ASN A 93 -7.70 -30.69 -12.58
N GLY A 94 -7.52 -30.65 -11.26
CA GLY A 94 -7.03 -31.79 -10.49
C GLY A 94 -5.51 -31.99 -10.51
N GLY A 95 -4.74 -30.94 -10.81
CA GLY A 95 -3.28 -30.93 -10.89
C GLY A 95 -2.76 -30.95 -12.33
N PHE A 96 -1.42 -30.87 -12.48
CA PHE A 96 -0.77 -30.79 -13.79
C PHE A 96 -0.99 -32.04 -14.66
N ILE A 97 -0.95 -33.22 -14.06
CA ILE A 97 -1.14 -34.51 -14.77
C ILE A 97 -2.58 -34.60 -15.31
N GLN A 98 -3.56 -34.33 -14.44
CA GLN A 98 -4.96 -34.38 -14.84
C GLN A 98 -5.32 -33.26 -15.84
N LEU A 99 -4.72 -32.08 -15.73
CA LEU A 99 -4.83 -31.02 -16.73
C LEU A 99 -4.35 -31.48 -18.11
N PHE A 100 -3.21 -32.18 -18.20
CA PHE A 100 -2.71 -32.71 -19.47
C PHE A 100 -3.72 -33.68 -20.12
N PHE A 101 -4.30 -34.61 -19.34
CA PHE A 101 -5.34 -35.51 -19.86
C PHE A 101 -6.62 -34.78 -20.22
N ASN A 102 -7.04 -33.78 -19.44
CA ASN A 102 -8.21 -32.97 -19.75
C ASN A 102 -8.04 -32.17 -21.06
N ILE A 103 -6.81 -31.71 -21.37
CA ILE A 103 -6.48 -31.07 -22.66
C ILE A 103 -6.68 -32.06 -23.81
N LEU A 104 -6.12 -33.27 -23.71
CA LEU A 104 -6.28 -34.29 -24.74
C LEU A 104 -7.74 -34.73 -24.94
N GLN A 105 -8.54 -34.72 -23.88
CA GLN A 105 -9.96 -35.11 -23.91
C GLN A 105 -10.92 -33.96 -24.23
N GLY A 106 -10.43 -32.72 -24.36
CA GLY A 106 -11.30 -31.54 -24.53
C GLY A 106 -12.18 -31.22 -23.32
N LYS A 107 -11.82 -31.69 -22.12
CA LYS A 107 -12.57 -31.52 -20.85
C LYS A 107 -11.94 -30.48 -19.91
N VAL A 108 -11.19 -29.53 -20.45
CA VAL A 108 -10.49 -28.53 -19.64
C VAL A 108 -11.49 -27.60 -18.97
N VAL A 109 -11.43 -27.53 -17.64
CA VAL A 109 -12.19 -26.57 -16.84
C VAL A 109 -11.42 -25.25 -16.82
N ARG A 110 -12.04 -24.17 -17.30
CA ARG A 110 -11.45 -22.84 -17.26
C ARG A 110 -11.51 -22.28 -15.83
N PRO A 111 -10.41 -21.73 -15.28
CA PRO A 111 -10.43 -21.10 -13.97
C PRO A 111 -11.40 -19.93 -13.88
N GLU A 112 -12.22 -19.93 -12.84
CA GLU A 112 -13.17 -18.86 -12.55
C GLU A 112 -12.58 -17.91 -11.49
N LYS A 113 -12.44 -16.62 -11.82
CA LYS A 113 -11.77 -15.63 -10.94
C LYS A 113 -12.48 -15.39 -9.59
N SER A 114 -13.80 -15.58 -9.54
CA SER A 114 -14.65 -15.45 -8.36
C SER A 114 -14.62 -16.68 -7.44
N SER A 115 -14.01 -17.79 -7.86
CA SER A 115 -13.99 -19.02 -7.09
C SER A 115 -12.97 -18.97 -5.95
N GLU A 116 -13.30 -19.64 -4.85
CA GLU A 116 -12.38 -19.87 -3.73
C GLU A 116 -11.10 -20.63 -4.12
N LYS A 117 -11.09 -21.34 -5.25
CA LYS A 117 -9.89 -22.04 -5.75
C LYS A 117 -8.94 -21.12 -6.49
N PHE A 118 -9.44 -19.97 -6.96
CA PHE A 118 -8.64 -19.03 -7.73
C PHE A 118 -7.71 -18.24 -6.82
N LYS A 119 -6.42 -18.28 -7.13
CA LYS A 119 -5.38 -17.54 -6.43
C LYS A 119 -4.85 -16.42 -7.32
N SER A 120 -4.60 -15.26 -6.73
CA SER A 120 -3.85 -14.18 -7.36
C SER A 120 -2.42 -14.64 -7.68
N MET A 121 -1.68 -13.84 -8.43
CA MET A 121 -0.25 -14.10 -8.60
C MET A 121 0.50 -14.22 -7.26
N ILE A 122 0.14 -13.40 -6.26
CA ILE A 122 0.76 -13.41 -4.94
C ILE A 122 0.44 -14.72 -4.20
N GLY A 123 -0.82 -15.18 -4.26
CA GLY A 123 -1.25 -16.46 -3.69
C GLY A 123 -0.65 -17.69 -4.38
N ASN A 124 -0.26 -17.57 -5.65
CA ASN A 124 0.48 -18.63 -6.35
C ASN A 124 1.98 -18.64 -5.99
N LEU A 125 2.57 -17.49 -5.66
CA LEU A 125 3.95 -17.39 -5.21
C LEU A 125 4.14 -17.90 -3.77
N ASP A 126 3.15 -17.70 -2.91
CA ASP A 126 3.13 -18.24 -1.57
C ASP A 126 1.86 -19.06 -1.37
N LEU A 127 2.00 -20.38 -1.32
CA LEU A 127 0.85 -21.30 -1.20
C LEU A 127 0.33 -21.46 0.23
N ARG A 128 1.00 -20.89 1.24
CA ARG A 128 0.62 -21.07 2.66
C ARG A 128 -0.72 -20.41 2.95
N VAL A 129 -1.60 -21.12 3.63
CA VAL A 129 -2.92 -20.62 4.03
C VAL A 129 -3.06 -20.61 5.55
N GLU A 130 -2.50 -21.62 6.22
CA GLU A 130 -2.63 -21.80 7.67
C GLU A 130 -1.81 -20.80 8.49
N LEU A 131 -2.37 -20.38 9.63
CA LEU A 131 -1.60 -19.71 10.69
C LEU A 131 -0.74 -20.74 11.44
N ASP A 132 0.39 -20.30 12.01
CA ASP A 132 1.22 -21.18 12.82
C ASP A 132 0.49 -21.58 14.09
N LYS A 133 0.21 -22.87 14.25
CA LYS A 133 -0.47 -23.40 15.43
C LYS A 133 0.30 -23.13 16.73
N LYS A 134 1.61 -22.89 16.67
CA LYS A 134 2.47 -22.56 17.82
C LYS A 134 2.37 -21.10 18.27
N ILE A 135 1.95 -20.20 17.40
CA ILE A 135 1.83 -18.77 17.72
C ILE A 135 0.38 -18.52 18.15
N LYS A 136 0.18 -18.41 19.46
CA LYS A 136 -1.15 -18.18 20.06
C LYS A 136 -1.39 -16.71 20.35
N ILE A 137 -2.65 -16.35 20.54
CA ILE A 137 -3.06 -15.03 21.05
C ILE A 137 -2.34 -14.79 22.39
N GLY A 138 -1.84 -13.57 22.60
CA GLY A 138 -0.99 -13.21 23.75
C GLY A 138 0.51 -13.44 23.52
N ASP A 139 0.91 -14.24 22.53
CA ASP A 139 2.31 -14.24 22.08
C ASP A 139 2.61 -12.89 21.44
N ILE A 140 3.74 -12.28 21.81
CA ILE A 140 4.24 -11.04 21.20
C ILE A 140 4.39 -11.15 19.67
N ARG A 141 4.43 -12.36 19.12
CA ARG A 141 4.47 -12.66 17.69
C ARG A 141 3.11 -12.77 17.00
N TYR A 142 2.01 -12.86 17.72
CA TYR A 142 0.70 -13.09 17.12
C TYR A 142 0.31 -12.02 16.11
N ASN A 143 0.30 -10.75 16.53
CA ASN A 143 -0.17 -9.64 15.69
C ASN A 143 0.65 -9.50 14.40
N ARG A 144 1.98 -9.67 14.45
CA ARG A 144 2.85 -9.65 13.27
C ARG A 144 2.58 -10.84 12.34
N HIS A 145 2.30 -12.01 12.92
CA HIS A 145 2.03 -13.24 12.18
C HIS A 145 0.69 -13.18 11.45
N VAL A 146 -0.39 -12.76 12.11
CA VAL A 146 -1.68 -12.56 11.44
C VAL A 146 -1.61 -11.40 10.44
N SER A 147 -0.82 -10.37 10.74
CA SER A 147 -0.65 -9.20 9.86
C SER A 147 0.01 -9.51 8.53
N ILE A 148 1.05 -10.36 8.48
CA ILE A 148 1.70 -10.73 7.21
C ILE A 148 0.77 -11.59 6.36
N MET A 149 0.04 -12.52 7.01
CA MET A 149 -0.92 -13.38 6.32
C MET A 149 -2.12 -12.58 5.80
N ALA A 150 -2.61 -11.61 6.56
CA ALA A 150 -3.67 -10.69 6.14
C ALA A 150 -3.22 -9.77 5.00
N ALA A 151 -2.00 -9.22 5.07
CA ALA A 151 -1.44 -8.39 3.99
C ALA A 151 -1.33 -9.18 2.67
N LYS A 152 -0.95 -10.45 2.73
CA LYS A 152 -0.98 -11.36 1.56
C LYS A 152 -2.42 -11.61 1.07
N LEU A 153 -3.31 -11.96 2.00
CA LEU A 153 -4.70 -12.31 1.68
C LEU A 153 -5.47 -11.14 1.05
N SER A 154 -5.05 -9.89 1.32
CA SER A 154 -5.64 -8.69 0.70
C SER A 154 -5.56 -8.65 -0.84
N TYR A 155 -4.70 -9.46 -1.46
CA TYR A 155 -4.59 -9.59 -2.93
C TYR A 155 -5.58 -10.60 -3.53
N GLU A 156 -6.17 -11.45 -2.70
CA GLU A 156 -7.02 -12.55 -3.12
C GLU A 156 -8.48 -12.11 -3.27
N ASN A 157 -9.26 -12.92 -4.00
CA ASN A 157 -10.68 -12.66 -4.21
C ASN A 157 -11.50 -12.91 -2.93
N GLU A 158 -12.73 -12.38 -2.90
CA GLU A 158 -13.59 -12.45 -1.73
C GLU A 158 -13.95 -13.88 -1.31
N ALA A 159 -14.21 -14.79 -2.25
CA ALA A 159 -14.56 -16.17 -1.94
C ALA A 159 -13.39 -16.90 -1.27
N LEU A 160 -12.17 -16.76 -1.80
CA LEU A 160 -10.98 -17.32 -1.17
C LEU A 160 -10.74 -16.69 0.21
N ASN A 161 -10.85 -15.37 0.34
CA ASN A 161 -10.70 -14.68 1.64
C ASN A 161 -11.66 -15.22 2.68
N LYS A 162 -12.94 -15.33 2.31
CA LYS A 162 -13.99 -15.87 3.17
C LYS A 162 -13.69 -17.30 3.59
N THR A 163 -13.30 -18.16 2.65
CA THR A 163 -12.93 -19.56 2.93
C THR A 163 -11.72 -19.64 3.87
N VAL A 164 -10.64 -18.91 3.60
CA VAL A 164 -9.44 -18.88 4.47
C VAL A 164 -9.78 -18.39 5.87
N ILE A 165 -10.41 -17.23 5.99
CA ILE A 165 -10.67 -16.60 7.29
C ILE A 165 -11.66 -17.40 8.11
N GLN A 166 -12.75 -17.89 7.51
CA GLN A 166 -13.79 -18.60 8.25
C GLN A 166 -13.44 -20.08 8.50
N GLN A 167 -12.89 -20.79 7.51
CA GLN A 167 -12.69 -22.24 7.61
C GLN A 167 -11.30 -22.62 8.10
N HIS A 168 -10.25 -21.89 7.68
CA HIS A 168 -8.89 -22.21 8.11
C HIS A 168 -8.51 -21.50 9.41
N TRP A 169 -8.85 -20.21 9.53
CA TRP A 169 -8.48 -19.41 10.70
C TRP A 169 -9.54 -19.39 11.80
N GLN A 170 -10.77 -19.85 11.51
CA GLN A 170 -11.90 -19.84 12.46
C GLN A 170 -12.25 -18.42 12.95
N MET A 171 -12.08 -17.43 12.09
CA MET A 171 -12.33 -16.01 12.36
C MET A 171 -13.59 -15.50 11.63
N HIS A 172 -14.08 -14.31 12.01
CA HIS A 172 -15.19 -13.66 11.32
C HIS A 172 -14.71 -12.86 10.12
N PHE A 173 -15.06 -13.29 8.91
CA PHE A 173 -14.92 -12.42 7.74
C PHE A 173 -15.93 -11.26 7.78
N LEU A 174 -15.44 -10.02 7.73
CA LEU A 174 -16.29 -8.82 7.73
C LEU A 174 -16.53 -8.29 6.32
N GLY A 175 -15.54 -8.38 5.43
CA GLY A 175 -15.69 -8.02 4.02
C GLY A 175 -14.38 -7.79 3.28
N LEU A 176 -14.47 -7.83 1.95
CA LEU A 176 -13.47 -7.29 1.02
C LEU A 176 -14.06 -6.03 0.39
N HIS A 177 -13.45 -4.88 0.65
CA HIS A 177 -13.93 -3.60 0.19
C HIS A 177 -13.11 -3.07 -0.97
N ASN A 178 -13.78 -2.39 -1.90
CA ASN A 178 -13.17 -1.68 -3.01
C ASN A 178 -13.65 -0.23 -2.97
N PHE A 179 -12.71 0.71 -2.86
CA PHE A 179 -12.98 2.11 -2.54
C PHE A 179 -12.68 3.03 -3.72
N TRP A 180 -13.49 4.08 -3.82
CA TRP A 180 -13.38 5.09 -4.85
C TRP A 180 -12.20 6.03 -4.58
N ASN A 181 -11.44 6.35 -5.63
CA ASN A 181 -10.41 7.38 -5.63
C ASN A 181 -10.91 8.59 -6.43
N ALA A 182 -11.13 9.73 -5.77
CA ALA A 182 -11.66 10.95 -6.41
C ALA A 182 -10.69 11.61 -7.41
N TYR A 183 -9.40 11.27 -7.37
CA TYR A 183 -8.40 11.84 -8.26
C TYR A 183 -8.24 11.01 -9.54
N GLU A 184 -8.47 9.70 -9.46
CA GLU A 184 -8.41 8.78 -10.60
C GLU A 184 -9.78 8.49 -11.22
N GLU A 185 -10.86 8.87 -10.52
CA GLU A 185 -12.25 8.60 -10.91
C GLU A 185 -12.53 7.11 -11.17
N GLN A 186 -11.95 6.25 -10.33
CA GLN A 186 -12.14 4.80 -10.40
C GLN A 186 -12.00 4.17 -9.02
N TYR A 187 -12.41 2.91 -8.90
CA TYR A 187 -12.13 2.10 -7.71
C TYR A 187 -10.72 1.51 -7.81
N SER A 188 -9.80 1.99 -6.96
CA SER A 188 -8.39 1.57 -7.01
C SER A 188 -7.79 1.16 -5.67
N THR A 189 -8.47 1.41 -4.54
CA THR A 189 -8.00 1.03 -3.21
C THR A 189 -8.83 -0.11 -2.66
N GLN A 190 -8.17 -1.18 -2.19
CA GLN A 190 -8.85 -2.32 -1.61
C GLN A 190 -8.35 -2.62 -0.20
N ALA A 191 -9.24 -3.10 0.65
CA ALA A 191 -8.89 -3.60 1.97
C ALA A 191 -9.77 -4.78 2.37
N ILE A 192 -9.20 -5.75 3.07
CA ILE A 192 -9.96 -6.78 3.76
C ILE A 192 -10.12 -6.42 5.23
N MET A 193 -11.28 -6.76 5.78
CA MET A 193 -11.56 -6.67 7.21
C MET A 193 -12.04 -8.02 7.74
N PHE A 194 -11.51 -8.41 8.89
CA PHE A 194 -11.98 -9.58 9.61
C PHE A 194 -11.76 -9.40 11.11
N GLN A 195 -12.47 -10.19 11.90
CA GLN A 195 -12.41 -10.16 13.35
C GLN A 195 -12.02 -11.53 13.87
N ASP A 196 -10.97 -11.57 14.68
CA ASP A 196 -10.61 -12.75 15.44
C ASP A 196 -11.69 -13.02 16.51
N LYS A 197 -12.21 -14.26 16.51
CA LYS A 197 -13.27 -14.71 17.41
C LYS A 197 -12.75 -15.55 18.57
N ILE A 198 -11.47 -15.92 18.55
CA ILE A 198 -11.00 -17.07 19.32
C ILE A 198 -10.97 -16.76 20.83
N GLU A 199 -10.64 -15.53 21.27
CA GLU A 199 -10.68 -15.13 22.69
C GLU A 199 -10.97 -13.62 22.90
N ASP A 200 -11.54 -13.25 24.06
CA ASP A 200 -11.74 -11.86 24.54
C ASP A 200 -10.39 -11.29 25.06
N PRO A 201 -9.91 -10.13 24.58
CA PRO A 201 -10.55 -9.22 23.65
C PRO A 201 -10.43 -9.57 22.17
N ASN A 202 -11.53 -9.39 21.46
CA ASN A 202 -11.61 -9.54 20.01
C ASN A 202 -10.63 -8.57 19.31
N LEU A 203 -9.85 -9.10 18.37
CA LEU A 203 -8.95 -8.31 17.54
C LEU A 203 -9.55 -8.13 16.14
N ILE A 204 -9.75 -6.90 15.71
CA ILE A 204 -10.13 -6.57 14.32
C ILE A 204 -8.86 -6.36 13.51
N VAL A 205 -8.77 -6.96 12.33
CA VAL A 205 -7.65 -6.79 11.40
C VAL A 205 -8.15 -6.06 10.16
N VAL A 206 -7.51 -4.93 9.85
CA VAL A 206 -7.70 -4.20 8.60
C VAL A 206 -6.43 -4.37 7.77
N ALA A 207 -6.52 -4.98 6.59
CA ALA A 207 -5.38 -5.17 5.71
C ALA A 207 -5.60 -4.50 4.35
N PHE A 208 -4.81 -3.47 4.06
CA PHE A 208 -4.81 -2.80 2.77
C PHE A 208 -4.02 -3.60 1.73
N ARG A 209 -4.61 -3.72 0.53
CA ARG A 209 -3.96 -4.30 -0.63
C ARG A 209 -2.89 -3.35 -1.17
N GLY A 210 -1.74 -3.93 -1.54
CA GLY A 210 -0.70 -3.20 -2.25
C GLY A 210 -0.80 -3.30 -3.76
N THR A 211 0.23 -2.83 -4.45
CA THR A 211 0.34 -2.85 -5.91
C THR A 211 0.36 -4.28 -6.44
N SER A 212 -0.56 -4.60 -7.36
CA SER A 212 -0.45 -5.83 -8.15
C SER A 212 0.67 -5.71 -9.17
N PRO A 213 1.46 -6.78 -9.43
CA PRO A 213 2.63 -6.69 -10.31
C PRO A 213 2.35 -6.12 -11.70
N PHE A 214 1.14 -6.32 -12.22
CA PHE A 214 0.71 -5.90 -13.55
C PHE A 214 -0.24 -4.69 -13.55
N ASN A 215 -0.39 -3.98 -12.42
CA ASN A 215 -1.22 -2.77 -12.35
C ASN A 215 -0.35 -1.51 -12.49
N ALA A 216 -0.28 -0.97 -13.70
CA ALA A 216 0.54 0.20 -14.02
C ALA A 216 0.15 1.46 -13.22
N ASN A 217 -1.15 1.68 -12.95
CA ASN A 217 -1.60 2.85 -12.17
C ASN A 217 -1.07 2.79 -10.73
N ALA A 218 -1.14 1.63 -10.09
CA ALA A 218 -0.62 1.44 -8.74
C ALA A 218 0.91 1.61 -8.68
N TRP A 219 1.63 1.15 -9.71
CA TRP A 219 3.07 1.44 -9.85
C TRP A 219 3.37 2.92 -10.06
N ILE A 220 2.56 3.64 -10.83
CA ILE A 220 2.70 5.10 -11.03
C ILE A 220 2.57 5.81 -9.68
N THR A 221 1.61 5.42 -8.84
CA THR A 221 1.45 5.95 -7.49
C THR A 221 2.69 5.71 -6.63
N ASP A 222 3.37 4.57 -6.75
CA ASP A 222 4.56 4.26 -5.95
C ASP A 222 5.82 5.07 -6.38
N ILE A 223 5.89 5.51 -7.64
CA ILE A 223 7.02 6.28 -8.19
C ILE A 223 6.77 7.79 -8.30
N ASP A 224 5.54 8.20 -8.00
CA ASP A 224 5.19 9.60 -7.90
C ASP A 224 6.06 10.26 -6.82
N LEU A 225 6.52 11.48 -7.09
CA LEU A 225 7.32 12.26 -6.13
C LEU A 225 6.48 13.39 -5.53
N SER A 226 5.19 13.44 -5.88
CA SER A 226 4.26 14.46 -5.44
C SER A 226 4.00 14.39 -3.93
N TRP A 227 3.84 15.54 -3.30
CA TRP A 227 3.52 15.67 -1.89
C TRP A 227 2.63 16.88 -1.61
N TYR A 228 1.87 16.80 -0.53
CA TYR A 228 1.18 17.94 0.08
C TYR A 228 1.72 18.15 1.50
N GLU A 229 1.96 19.40 1.89
CA GLU A 229 2.35 19.80 3.24
C GLU A 229 1.08 20.09 4.05
N LEU A 230 0.80 19.22 5.01
CA LEU A 230 -0.29 19.41 5.96
C LEU A 230 0.23 20.15 7.18
N GLU A 231 -0.51 21.17 7.61
CA GLU A 231 -0.13 22.02 8.74
C GLU A 231 0.09 21.19 10.01
N GLY A 232 1.23 21.40 10.67
CA GLY A 232 1.64 20.65 11.87
C GLY A 232 2.12 19.21 11.62
N LEU A 233 1.73 18.57 10.52
CA LEU A 233 2.08 17.19 10.19
C LEU A 233 3.35 17.09 9.34
N GLY A 234 3.60 18.04 8.42
CA GLY A 234 4.72 17.97 7.48
C GLY A 234 4.30 17.45 6.10
N LYS A 235 5.27 17.05 5.28
CA LYS A 235 5.04 16.66 3.87
C LYS A 235 4.70 15.19 3.76
N ILE A 236 3.61 14.88 3.06
CA ILE A 236 3.10 13.52 2.88
C ILE A 236 2.89 13.23 1.39
N HIS A 237 3.20 12.00 0.99
CA HIS A 237 3.10 11.53 -0.38
C HIS A 237 1.68 11.66 -0.93
N ALA A 238 1.52 12.44 -2.01
CA ALA A 238 0.23 12.82 -2.56
C ALA A 238 -0.56 11.62 -3.07
N GLY A 239 0.08 10.72 -3.82
CA GLY A 239 -0.57 9.52 -4.36
C GLY A 239 -1.18 8.63 -3.28
N PHE A 240 -0.51 8.50 -2.12
CA PHE A 240 -1.01 7.70 -1.02
C PHE A 240 -2.21 8.36 -0.32
N MET A 241 -2.20 9.69 -0.18
CA MET A 241 -3.35 10.43 0.34
C MET A 241 -4.57 10.32 -0.59
N LYS A 242 -4.36 10.47 -1.90
CA LYS A 242 -5.41 10.30 -2.92
C LYS A 242 -6.02 8.89 -2.86
N ALA A 243 -5.17 7.85 -2.81
CA ALA A 243 -5.61 6.47 -2.72
C ALA A 243 -6.37 6.17 -1.40
N LEU A 244 -5.97 6.76 -0.28
CA LEU A 244 -6.64 6.53 0.99
C LEU A 244 -8.01 7.25 1.10
N GLY A 245 -8.21 8.33 0.35
CA GLY A 245 -9.50 9.01 0.27
C GLY A 245 -9.46 10.52 0.45
N LEU A 246 -8.34 11.19 0.14
CA LEU A 246 -8.28 12.65 0.06
C LEU A 246 -9.40 13.18 -0.85
N GLN A 247 -10.07 14.26 -0.45
CA GLN A 247 -11.18 14.86 -1.18
C GLN A 247 -10.74 16.11 -1.94
N LYS A 248 -11.40 16.40 -3.06
CA LYS A 248 -11.25 17.67 -3.81
C LYS A 248 -12.48 18.55 -3.57
N PRO A 249 -12.35 19.87 -3.40
CA PRO A 249 -11.11 20.62 -3.10
C PRO A 249 -10.74 20.61 -1.59
N ILE A 250 -11.58 20.02 -0.74
CA ILE A 250 -11.60 20.25 0.72
C ILE A 250 -10.43 19.57 1.46
N GLY A 251 -9.75 18.60 0.84
CA GLY A 251 -8.68 17.84 1.49
C GLY A 251 -9.21 16.74 2.40
N TRP A 252 -9.04 16.90 3.72
CA TRP A 252 -9.43 15.91 4.75
C TRP A 252 -10.57 16.43 5.64
N PRO A 253 -11.82 16.54 5.13
CA PRO A 253 -12.95 16.91 5.96
C PRO A 253 -13.20 15.84 7.05
N LYS A 254 -13.64 16.23 8.25
CA LYS A 254 -13.93 15.26 9.32
C LYS A 254 -15.04 14.26 8.93
N HIS A 255 -16.00 14.67 8.11
CA HIS A 255 -17.10 13.84 7.60
C HIS A 255 -17.34 14.11 6.11
N ILE A 256 -17.72 13.08 5.35
CA ILE A 256 -18.15 13.24 3.96
C ILE A 256 -19.63 13.58 3.96
N ASN A 257 -20.00 14.68 3.31
CA ASN A 257 -21.40 15.06 3.15
C ASN A 257 -22.07 14.15 2.09
N GLN A 258 -22.92 13.23 2.55
CA GLN A 258 -23.64 12.28 1.70
C GLN A 258 -24.69 12.98 0.82
N GLU A 259 -25.28 14.08 1.29
CA GLU A 259 -26.30 14.85 0.54
C GLU A 259 -25.71 15.45 -0.75
N ALA A 260 -24.44 15.87 -0.73
CA ALA A 260 -23.73 16.34 -1.92
C ALA A 260 -23.38 15.21 -2.91
N GLN A 261 -23.32 13.96 -2.44
CA GLN A 261 -23.10 12.78 -3.30
C GLN A 261 -24.40 12.33 -3.97
N GLU A 262 -25.53 12.40 -3.26
CA GLU A 262 -26.86 12.01 -3.75
C GLU A 262 -27.39 12.95 -4.85
N GLN A 263 -27.13 14.26 -4.75
CA GLN A 263 -27.51 15.24 -5.78
C GLN A 263 -26.85 14.99 -7.15
N ASN A 264 -25.77 14.20 -7.21
CA ASN A 264 -25.01 13.92 -8.44
C ASN A 264 -25.35 12.57 -9.09
N ASN A 265 -26.42 11.87 -8.69
CA ASN A 265 -26.84 10.56 -9.24
C ASN A 265 -25.71 9.50 -9.27
N SER A 266 -24.70 9.65 -8.44
CA SER A 266 -23.64 8.67 -8.26
C SER A 266 -24.08 7.71 -7.17
N SER A 267 -23.96 6.40 -7.38
CA SER A 267 -23.94 5.45 -6.28
C SER A 267 -23.03 5.97 -5.16
N SER A 268 -23.43 5.80 -3.90
CA SER A 268 -22.70 6.28 -2.71
C SER A 268 -21.23 5.86 -2.82
N LYS A 269 -20.36 6.79 -3.23
CA LYS A 269 -18.93 6.55 -3.43
C LYS A 269 -18.29 6.42 -2.07
N GLU A 270 -17.90 5.20 -1.72
CA GLU A 270 -17.21 4.92 -0.46
C GLU A 270 -15.70 5.16 -0.59
N PHE A 271 -15.14 5.89 0.35
CA PHE A 271 -13.72 6.21 0.41
C PHE A 271 -13.06 5.44 1.57
N ALA A 272 -11.84 4.94 1.34
CA ALA A 272 -11.23 3.93 2.20
C ALA A 272 -11.11 4.39 3.66
N TYR A 273 -10.54 5.57 3.92
CA TYR A 273 -10.40 6.09 5.28
C TYR A 273 -11.76 6.20 5.99
N TYR A 274 -12.72 6.89 5.37
CA TYR A 274 -14.00 7.20 6.00
C TYR A 274 -14.81 5.94 6.27
N LYS A 275 -14.93 5.06 5.27
CA LYS A 275 -15.71 3.83 5.42
C LYS A 275 -15.11 2.92 6.48
N ILE A 276 -13.79 2.70 6.46
CA ILE A 276 -13.12 1.84 7.45
C ILE A 276 -13.24 2.46 8.85
N ARG A 277 -13.06 3.78 8.99
CA ARG A 277 -13.22 4.49 10.28
C ARG A 277 -14.61 4.28 10.87
N GLU A 278 -15.67 4.47 10.07
CA GLU A 278 -17.04 4.30 10.55
C GLU A 278 -17.38 2.83 10.87
N GLU A 279 -16.92 1.86 10.05
CA GLU A 279 -17.10 0.44 10.34
C GLU A 279 -16.35 0.02 11.62
N LEU A 280 -15.13 0.53 11.85
CA LEU A 280 -14.41 0.30 13.09
C LEU A 280 -15.17 0.87 14.29
N LYS A 281 -15.69 2.11 14.21
CA LYS A 281 -16.54 2.68 15.28
C LYS A 281 -17.75 1.80 15.59
N LYS A 282 -18.44 1.33 14.55
CA LYS A 282 -19.62 0.46 14.67
C LYS A 282 -19.31 -0.91 15.28
N ILE A 283 -18.16 -1.49 14.96
CA ILE A 283 -17.78 -2.82 15.48
C ILE A 283 -17.23 -2.68 16.91
N LEU A 284 -16.35 -1.72 17.15
CA LEU A 284 -15.66 -1.53 18.43
C LEU A 284 -16.59 -0.99 19.53
N SER A 285 -17.66 -0.26 19.19
CA SER A 285 -18.68 0.17 20.17
C SER A 285 -19.50 -0.99 20.75
N LYS A 286 -19.46 -2.18 20.14
CA LYS A 286 -20.13 -3.38 20.65
C LYS A 286 -19.31 -4.15 21.68
N ASN A 287 -18.00 -3.90 21.75
CA ASN A 287 -17.10 -4.51 22.73
C ASN A 287 -16.00 -3.52 23.10
N ASP A 288 -16.09 -2.94 24.29
CA ASP A 288 -15.16 -1.92 24.76
C ASP A 288 -13.72 -2.43 24.93
N LYS A 289 -13.51 -3.73 25.11
CA LYS A 289 -12.16 -4.30 25.19
C LYS A 289 -11.56 -4.61 23.83
N ALA A 290 -12.38 -4.67 22.78
CA ALA A 290 -11.90 -4.99 21.44
C ALA A 290 -10.89 -3.95 20.95
N LYS A 291 -9.85 -4.45 20.29
CA LYS A 291 -8.80 -3.65 19.67
C LYS A 291 -8.73 -3.93 18.19
N PHE A 292 -8.00 -3.10 17.46
CA PHE A 292 -7.74 -3.36 16.05
C PHE A 292 -6.28 -3.13 15.69
N ILE A 293 -5.85 -3.78 14.61
CA ILE A 293 -4.56 -3.55 13.97
C ILE A 293 -4.79 -3.20 12.51
N VAL A 294 -3.85 -2.43 11.97
CA VAL A 294 -3.83 -2.07 10.54
C VAL A 294 -2.55 -2.61 9.91
N THR A 295 -2.67 -3.25 8.76
CA THR A 295 -1.55 -3.88 8.07
C THR A 295 -1.61 -3.70 6.57
N GLY A 296 -0.51 -3.97 5.90
CA GLY A 296 -0.44 -4.01 4.44
C GLY A 296 0.95 -4.28 3.92
N HIS A 297 1.02 -4.68 2.66
CA HIS A 297 2.27 -4.92 1.92
C HIS A 297 2.45 -3.88 0.82
N SER A 298 3.70 -3.46 0.55
CA SER A 298 4.03 -2.45 -0.48
C SER A 298 3.21 -1.15 -0.27
N LEU A 299 2.52 -0.66 -1.30
CA LEU A 299 1.54 0.43 -1.23
C LEU A 299 0.54 0.27 -0.06
N GLY A 300 0.05 -0.95 0.19
CA GLY A 300 -0.87 -1.22 1.29
C GLY A 300 -0.25 -0.92 2.67
N GLY A 301 1.06 -1.10 2.81
CA GLY A 301 1.77 -0.70 4.02
C GLY A 301 1.78 0.83 4.19
N ALA A 302 1.94 1.59 3.09
CA ALA A 302 1.87 3.05 3.14
C ALA A 302 0.46 3.53 3.53
N LEU A 303 -0.58 2.92 2.97
CA LEU A 303 -1.97 3.19 3.33
C LEU A 303 -2.26 2.85 4.80
N ALA A 304 -1.68 1.76 5.33
CA ALA A 304 -1.87 1.36 6.72
C ALA A 304 -1.36 2.40 7.73
N ILE A 305 -0.13 2.91 7.55
CA ILE A 305 0.41 3.95 8.45
C ILE A 305 -0.26 5.31 8.19
N LEU A 306 -0.63 5.60 6.94
CA LEU A 306 -1.34 6.83 6.61
C LEU A 306 -2.75 6.84 7.23
N PHE A 307 -3.45 5.71 7.28
CA PHE A 307 -4.73 5.58 7.97
C PHE A 307 -4.63 6.01 9.44
N ALA A 308 -3.62 5.51 10.16
CA ALA A 308 -3.36 5.95 11.54
C ALA A 308 -3.02 7.45 11.62
N SER A 309 -2.34 7.99 10.62
CA SER A 309 -1.99 9.41 10.54
C SER A 309 -3.22 10.31 10.39
N ILE A 310 -4.18 9.91 9.56
CA ILE A 310 -5.43 10.67 9.36
C ILE A 310 -6.36 10.53 10.57
N LEU A 311 -6.36 9.39 11.29
CA LEU A 311 -7.03 9.28 12.59
C LEU A 311 -6.49 10.31 13.59
N ILE A 312 -5.17 10.50 13.64
CA ILE A 312 -4.53 11.52 14.47
C ILE A 312 -4.93 12.93 14.01
N LEU A 313 -4.90 13.19 12.70
CA LEU A 313 -5.31 14.48 12.12
C LEU A 313 -6.76 14.84 12.46
N HIS A 314 -7.66 13.84 12.46
CA HIS A 314 -9.08 14.03 12.77
C HIS A 314 -9.37 14.00 14.28
N GLU A 315 -8.36 13.85 15.13
CA GLU A 315 -8.48 13.79 16.60
C GLU A 315 -9.39 12.64 17.06
N GLU A 316 -9.32 11.50 16.37
CA GLU A 316 -10.11 10.30 16.68
C GLU A 316 -9.51 9.53 17.88
N GLU A 317 -9.34 10.21 19.02
CA GLU A 317 -8.63 9.69 20.21
C GLU A 317 -9.19 8.34 20.68
N TRP A 318 -10.52 8.17 20.68
CA TRP A 318 -11.17 6.91 21.06
C TRP A 318 -10.80 5.73 20.15
N LEU A 319 -10.62 5.97 18.84
CA LEU A 319 -10.11 4.93 17.93
C LEU A 319 -8.62 4.71 18.14
N LEU A 320 -7.84 5.77 18.39
CA LEU A 320 -6.41 5.66 18.62
C LEU A 320 -6.08 4.86 19.88
N ASP A 321 -6.87 5.00 20.95
CA ASP A 321 -6.75 4.17 22.16
C ASP A 321 -7.03 2.68 21.91
N LYS A 322 -7.82 2.36 20.88
CA LYS A 322 -8.15 0.99 20.47
C LYS A 322 -7.21 0.43 19.38
N LEU A 323 -6.36 1.29 18.79
CA LEU A 323 -5.39 0.88 17.78
C LEU A 323 -4.20 0.20 18.46
N GLU A 324 -4.15 -1.12 18.44
CA GLU A 324 -3.06 -1.86 19.08
C GLU A 324 -1.73 -1.75 18.31
N GLY A 325 -1.81 -1.62 16.98
CA GLY A 325 -0.61 -1.48 16.19
C GLY A 325 -0.80 -1.39 14.69
N VAL A 326 0.26 -0.93 14.05
CA VAL A 326 0.43 -0.85 12.60
C VAL A 326 1.63 -1.73 12.20
N TYR A 327 1.38 -2.72 11.36
CA TYR A 327 2.39 -3.69 10.92
C TYR A 327 2.51 -3.63 9.40
N THR A 328 3.68 -3.28 8.89
CA THR A 328 3.83 -3.01 7.44
C THR A 328 4.97 -3.83 6.83
N PHE A 329 4.79 -4.28 5.60
CA PHE A 329 5.75 -5.16 4.92
C PHE A 329 6.16 -4.53 3.59
N GLY A 330 7.45 -4.29 3.38
CA GLY A 330 7.92 -3.65 2.14
C GLY A 330 7.39 -2.22 1.95
N GLN A 331 7.09 -1.51 3.05
CA GLN A 331 6.48 -0.18 3.01
C GLN A 331 7.42 0.87 2.36
N PRO A 332 6.96 1.64 1.34
CA PRO A 332 7.70 2.80 0.84
C PRO A 332 7.75 3.94 1.88
N ARG A 333 8.53 4.98 1.62
CA ARG A 333 8.56 6.18 2.48
C ARG A 333 7.28 6.99 2.23
N VAL A 334 6.61 7.39 3.32
CA VAL A 334 5.26 8.00 3.26
C VAL A 334 5.27 9.51 3.43
N GLY A 335 6.22 10.04 4.20
CA GLY A 335 6.32 11.46 4.46
C GLY A 335 7.74 11.86 4.84
N ASP A 336 7.91 13.14 5.18
CA ASP A 336 9.21 13.71 5.52
C ASP A 336 9.65 13.48 6.98
N GLU A 337 10.78 14.08 7.35
CA GLU A 337 11.30 13.97 8.72
C GLU A 337 10.36 14.57 9.76
N GLN A 338 9.67 15.67 9.42
CA GLN A 338 8.71 16.30 10.32
C GLN A 338 7.52 15.37 10.56
N PHE A 339 6.98 14.78 9.49
CA PHE A 339 5.94 13.76 9.57
C PHE A 339 6.37 12.56 10.41
N GLY A 340 7.60 12.07 10.21
CA GLY A 340 8.14 10.98 11.01
C GLY A 340 8.23 11.30 12.51
N LYS A 341 8.69 12.50 12.87
CA LYS A 341 8.75 12.95 14.28
C LYS A 341 7.36 13.08 14.88
N PHE A 342 6.45 13.74 14.17
CA PHE A 342 5.05 13.90 14.57
C PHE A 342 4.39 12.54 14.84
N MET A 343 4.53 11.59 13.91
CA MET A 343 3.94 10.26 14.06
C MET A 343 4.54 9.48 15.22
N MET A 344 5.87 9.51 15.42
CA MET A 344 6.49 8.81 16.55
C MET A 344 6.02 9.36 17.90
N GLU A 345 5.84 10.67 18.03
CA GLU A 345 5.29 11.29 19.23
C GLU A 345 3.86 10.83 19.51
N LYS A 346 2.99 10.90 18.50
CA LYS A 346 1.56 10.57 18.63
C LYS A 346 1.32 9.08 18.85
N LEU A 347 2.03 8.21 18.12
CA LEU A 347 1.94 6.76 18.33
C LEU A 347 2.41 6.37 19.75
N LYS A 348 3.43 7.05 20.29
CA LYS A 348 3.86 6.86 21.68
C LYS A 348 2.81 7.34 22.68
N LYS A 349 2.13 8.47 22.42
CA LYS A 349 1.04 8.99 23.29
C LYS A 349 -0.07 7.95 23.48
N PHE A 350 -0.46 7.26 22.40
CA PHE A 350 -1.56 6.28 22.40
C PHE A 350 -1.10 4.82 22.55
N ASP A 351 0.17 4.58 22.89
CA ASP A 351 0.77 3.23 23.01
C ASP A 351 0.58 2.34 21.76
N VAL A 352 0.59 2.95 20.58
CA VAL A 352 0.42 2.24 19.31
C VAL A 352 1.74 1.63 18.86
N LYS A 353 1.77 0.31 18.70
CA LYS A 353 2.96 -0.40 18.19
C LYS A 353 3.12 -0.14 16.69
N TYR A 354 4.27 0.36 16.24
CA TYR A 354 4.57 0.50 14.82
C TYR A 354 5.83 -0.27 14.42
N TYR A 355 5.66 -1.26 13.54
CA TYR A 355 6.73 -2.11 13.05
C TYR A 355 6.75 -2.17 11.53
N ARG A 356 7.92 -1.86 10.96
CA ARG A 356 8.17 -1.96 9.52
C ARG A 356 9.08 -3.13 9.22
N TYR A 357 8.61 -4.06 8.41
CA TYR A 357 9.33 -5.26 8.00
C TYR A 357 9.92 -5.03 6.61
N VAL A 358 11.25 -5.17 6.50
CA VAL A 358 11.99 -4.99 5.25
C VAL A 358 12.73 -6.28 4.94
N TYR A 359 12.55 -6.81 3.72
CA TYR A 359 13.17 -8.05 3.31
C TYR A 359 14.30 -7.80 2.31
N CYS A 360 15.52 -8.18 2.68
CA CYS A 360 16.67 -8.32 1.81
C CYS A 360 16.90 -7.07 0.93
N ASN A 361 16.96 -7.24 -0.39
CA ASN A 361 17.12 -6.17 -1.37
C ASN A 361 15.79 -5.65 -1.90
N ASP A 362 14.71 -5.72 -1.12
CA ASP A 362 13.45 -5.09 -1.48
C ASP A 362 13.69 -3.59 -1.76
N MET A 363 13.29 -3.18 -2.96
CA MET A 363 13.50 -1.82 -3.46
C MET A 363 12.38 -0.90 -3.04
N VAL A 364 11.19 -1.41 -2.71
CA VAL A 364 10.03 -0.57 -2.39
C VAL A 364 10.30 0.29 -1.14
N PRO A 365 10.87 -0.24 -0.04
CA PRO A 365 11.31 0.58 1.09
C PRO A 365 12.44 1.56 0.78
N ARG A 366 13.03 1.51 -0.42
CA ARG A 366 14.08 2.43 -0.85
C ARG A 366 13.52 3.59 -1.67
N LEU A 367 12.22 3.58 -1.96
CA LEU A 367 11.51 4.61 -2.69
C LEU A 367 10.51 5.37 -1.79
N PRO A 368 10.29 6.67 -2.03
CA PRO A 368 11.20 7.58 -2.76
C PRO A 368 12.60 7.64 -2.14
N TYR A 369 13.63 8.01 -2.91
CA TYR A 369 15.04 7.96 -2.47
C TYR A 369 15.33 8.81 -1.22
N ASP A 370 16.17 8.27 -0.34
CA ASP A 370 16.72 8.99 0.82
C ASP A 370 17.86 9.89 0.38
N ASP A 371 17.51 11.04 -0.20
CA ASP A 371 18.44 12.13 -0.37
C ASP A 371 18.05 13.24 0.60
N LYS A 372 19.03 14.00 1.08
CA LYS A 372 18.82 15.28 1.78
C LYS A 372 17.92 16.24 0.98
N THR A 373 17.64 15.90 -0.28
CA THR A 373 16.96 16.71 -1.28
C THR A 373 15.53 16.25 -1.64
N LEU A 374 15.13 14.99 -1.40
CA LEU A 374 13.80 14.44 -1.77
C LEU A 374 12.84 14.28 -0.59
N PHE A 375 13.24 14.75 0.59
CA PHE A 375 12.43 14.96 1.81
C PHE A 375 11.82 13.73 2.47
N PHE A 376 11.44 12.68 1.74
CA PHE A 376 10.81 11.49 2.33
C PHE A 376 11.80 10.71 3.19
N LYS A 377 11.38 10.36 4.40
CA LYS A 377 12.17 9.57 5.35
C LYS A 377 11.33 8.46 5.96
N HIS A 378 12.02 7.36 6.29
CA HIS A 378 11.43 6.35 7.16
C HIS A 378 11.47 6.81 8.61
N PHE A 379 10.50 6.35 9.39
CA PHE A 379 10.43 6.52 10.83
C PHE A 379 9.96 5.23 11.49
N GLY A 380 10.04 5.17 12.82
CA GLY A 380 9.72 3.97 13.58
C GLY A 380 10.74 2.83 13.43
N SER A 381 10.43 1.69 14.04
CA SER A 381 11.34 0.54 14.10
C SER A 381 11.39 -0.22 12.78
N CYS A 382 12.58 -0.33 12.18
CA CYS A 382 12.88 -1.16 11.00
C CYS A 382 13.36 -2.55 11.46
N LEU A 383 12.56 -3.59 11.12
CA LEU A 383 12.88 -5.00 11.31
C LEU A 383 13.34 -5.56 9.96
N PHE A 384 14.64 -5.68 9.79
CA PHE A 384 15.25 -6.15 8.55
C PHE A 384 15.43 -7.67 8.57
N TYR A 385 15.08 -8.35 7.48
CA TYR A 385 15.28 -9.79 7.30
C TYR A 385 16.16 -10.04 6.09
N ASN A 386 17.24 -10.80 6.23
CA ASN A 386 18.09 -11.12 5.08
C ASN A 386 17.50 -12.27 4.23
N SER A 387 18.19 -12.66 3.14
CA SER A 387 17.77 -13.74 2.23
C SER A 387 17.64 -15.12 2.86
N LEU A 388 18.13 -15.31 4.09
CA LEU A 388 18.01 -16.53 4.88
C LEU A 388 17.00 -16.37 6.01
N TYR A 389 16.20 -15.30 6.01
CA TYR A 389 15.19 -14.98 7.01
C TYR A 389 15.72 -14.66 8.41
N TYR A 390 17.01 -14.37 8.53
CA TYR A 390 17.56 -13.85 9.77
C TYR A 390 17.17 -12.39 9.97
N GLY A 391 16.42 -12.16 11.06
CA GLY A 391 16.00 -10.83 11.50
C GLY A 391 17.13 -10.06 12.17
N LYS A 392 17.20 -8.75 11.93
CA LYS A 392 17.97 -7.78 12.70
C LYS A 392 17.09 -6.56 12.98
N VAL A 393 17.00 -6.17 14.24
CA VAL A 393 16.48 -4.85 14.61
C VAL A 393 17.62 -3.87 14.37
N ASN A 394 17.58 -3.09 13.29
CA ASN A 394 18.67 -2.17 13.01
C ASN A 394 18.19 -0.91 12.30
N PHE A 395 18.37 0.23 12.97
CA PHE A 395 18.03 1.56 12.46
C PHE A 395 18.92 1.98 11.27
N LEU A 396 20.17 1.49 11.19
CA LEU A 396 21.16 1.91 10.19
C LEU A 396 21.17 1.08 8.89
N ILE A 397 20.79 -0.20 8.94
CA ILE A 397 20.78 -1.09 7.75
C ILE A 397 19.70 -0.66 6.74
N CYS A 398 18.68 0.08 7.20
CA CYS A 398 17.67 0.69 6.35
C CYS A 398 18.22 1.90 5.53
N LEU A 399 19.46 2.37 5.78
CA LEU A 399 20.11 3.53 5.12
C LEU A 399 21.34 3.17 4.25
N TYR A 400 22.13 2.14 4.62
CA TYR A 400 23.36 1.76 3.91
C TYR A 400 23.51 0.22 3.79
N ASN A 401 24.00 -0.23 2.63
CA ASN A 401 24.21 -1.62 2.18
C ASN A 401 24.93 -2.58 3.17
N THR A 402 24.98 -3.87 2.78
CA THR A 402 25.89 -4.99 3.18
C THR A 402 25.56 -5.91 4.36
N MET A 403 26.04 -7.15 4.21
CA MET A 403 25.62 -8.42 4.81
C MET A 403 25.94 -8.63 6.31
N ASN A 404 25.21 -9.61 6.85
CA ASN A 404 25.61 -10.69 7.78
C ASN A 404 25.28 -10.62 9.29
N LEU A 405 24.46 -11.61 9.68
CA LEU A 405 24.40 -12.47 10.88
C LEU A 405 23.59 -12.12 12.16
N ARG A 406 22.57 -12.99 12.38
CA ARG A 406 21.76 -13.41 13.57
C ARG A 406 20.74 -12.37 14.10
N VAL A 407 19.44 -12.63 14.33
CA VAL A 407 18.62 -13.80 14.77
C VAL A 407 17.15 -13.62 14.29
N LEU A 408 16.47 -14.67 13.75
CA LEU A 408 15.03 -14.98 13.91
C LEU A 408 14.64 -16.22 13.06
N ASP A 409 13.64 -16.98 13.53
CA ASP A 409 13.22 -18.30 13.03
C ASP A 409 12.75 -18.34 11.56
N ASP A 410 13.26 -19.38 10.87
CA ASP A 410 13.42 -19.55 9.42
C ASP A 410 12.13 -19.84 8.59
N LYS A 411 10.91 -19.65 9.11
CA LYS A 411 9.71 -20.22 8.46
C LYS A 411 8.81 -19.26 7.67
N TYR A 412 8.97 -17.95 7.78
CA TYR A 412 7.87 -17.02 7.41
C TYR A 412 8.02 -16.13 6.19
N ILE A 413 9.18 -16.00 5.54
CA ILE A 413 9.35 -14.99 4.48
C ILE A 413 9.67 -15.61 3.10
N VAL A 414 9.05 -16.73 2.69
CA VAL A 414 9.27 -17.23 1.32
C VAL A 414 8.59 -16.34 0.28
N VAL A 415 9.36 -15.46 -0.37
CA VAL A 415 9.00 -14.90 -1.68
C VAL A 415 9.92 -15.56 -2.74
N PRO A 416 9.37 -16.31 -3.71
CA PRO A 416 10.15 -17.03 -4.71
C PRO A 416 10.87 -16.10 -5.70
N LEU A 417 11.67 -16.72 -6.57
CA LEU A 417 12.38 -16.24 -7.77
C LEU A 417 11.83 -14.97 -8.47
N TYR A 418 10.53 -14.69 -8.37
CA TYR A 418 9.90 -13.51 -8.95
C TYR A 418 10.25 -12.19 -8.25
N GLN A 419 10.56 -12.15 -6.95
CA GLN A 419 11.10 -10.91 -6.35
C GLN A 419 12.49 -10.60 -6.92
N ARG A 420 13.27 -11.65 -7.27
CA ARG A 420 14.51 -11.51 -8.05
C ARG A 420 14.24 -11.13 -9.51
N PHE A 421 13.10 -11.54 -10.08
CA PHE A 421 12.67 -11.14 -11.43
C PHE A 421 12.16 -9.70 -11.49
N LEU A 422 11.37 -9.22 -10.53
CA LEU A 422 11.00 -7.81 -10.36
C LEU A 422 12.22 -6.96 -10.02
N GLN A 423 13.11 -7.45 -9.15
CA GLN A 423 14.44 -6.85 -8.94
C GLN A 423 15.24 -6.81 -10.25
N GLY A 424 15.18 -7.85 -11.07
CA GLY A 424 15.82 -7.90 -12.38
C GLY A 424 15.17 -7.00 -13.42
N LEU A 425 13.85 -6.86 -13.43
CA LEU A 425 13.10 -6.03 -14.37
C LEU A 425 13.29 -4.54 -14.04
N VAL A 426 13.34 -4.19 -12.76
CA VAL A 426 13.71 -2.85 -12.31
C VAL A 426 15.20 -2.60 -12.52
N MET A 427 16.11 -3.56 -12.25
CA MET A 427 17.54 -3.44 -12.61
C MET A 427 17.83 -3.48 -14.13
N LEU A 428 16.85 -3.80 -14.98
CA LEU A 428 16.95 -3.69 -16.44
C LEU A 428 16.47 -2.32 -16.95
N ILE A 429 15.74 -1.58 -16.11
CA ILE A 429 15.20 -0.24 -16.39
C ILE A 429 16.05 0.86 -15.72
N TRP A 430 16.99 0.48 -14.85
CA TRP A 430 17.95 1.32 -14.11
C TRP A 430 19.37 0.83 -14.34
#